data_AF-A0A7H9BR81-F1
#
_entry.id   AF-A0A7H9BR81-F1
#
_cell.length_a   1.000
_cell.length_b   1.000
_cell.length_c   1.000
_cell.angle_alpha   90.00
_cell.angle_beta   90.00
_cell.angle_gamma   90.00
#
_symmetry.space_group_name_H-M   'P 1'
#
loop_
_entity.id
_entity.type
_entity.pdbx_description
1 polymer ?
#
loop_
_entity_poly.entity_id
_entity_poly.type
_entity_poly.pdbx_seq_one_letter_code
_entity_poly.pdbx_strand_id
1 'polypeptide(L)'
;MSTCARCNEPLHDCRCPEPGSEADHYGRVWRHCEQGLTMTKASMARFMMFCLSHRIEIGGVYAFDPRFRGSQVIAAIRINPDQIEAFERETGGKLRRTPRLVLN
;
A
#
# COMPACT_ATOMS: atom_id res chain seq x y z
N MET A 1 0.83 14.74 18.57
CA MET A 1 -0.55 15.22 18.47
C MET A 1 -0.95 15.15 17.01
N SER A 2 -1.76 14.16 16.61
CA SER A 2 -2.23 14.03 15.23
C SER A 2 -3.45 14.95 15.03
N THR A 3 -3.33 15.95 14.17
CA THR A 3 -4.38 16.92 13.87
C THR A 3 -5.42 16.30 12.92
N CYS A 4 -6.40 15.61 13.50
CA CYS A 4 -7.59 15.13 12.79
C CYS A 4 -8.53 16.30 12.50
N ALA A 5 -8.49 16.88 11.29
CA ALA A 5 -9.49 17.89 10.91
C ALA A 5 -9.70 17.97 9.40
N ARG A 6 -10.52 17.06 8.85
CA ARG A 6 -11.44 17.41 7.76
C ARG A 6 -12.85 17.31 8.32
N CYS A 7 -13.24 18.31 9.09
CA CYS A 7 -14.61 18.47 9.54
C CYS A 7 -15.37 19.25 8.47
N ASN A 8 -16.49 18.69 8.01
CA ASN A 8 -17.41 19.44 7.17
C ASN A 8 -18.30 20.25 8.12
N GLU A 9 -17.89 21.48 8.45
CA GLU A 9 -18.54 22.34 9.46
C GLU A 9 -20.07 22.48 9.31
N PRO A 10 -20.65 22.55 8.09
CA PRO A 10 -22.11 22.65 7.93
C PRO A 10 -22.88 21.38 8.32
N LEU A 11 -22.21 20.23 8.33
CA LEU A 11 -22.82 18.91 8.56
C LEU A 11 -22.43 18.31 9.92
N HIS A 12 -21.56 18.98 10.68
CA HIS A 12 -20.95 18.44 11.90
C HIS A 12 -20.40 17.01 11.75
N ASP A 13 -20.02 16.60 10.53
CA ASP A 13 -19.42 15.30 10.24
C ASP A 13 -17.90 15.47 10.19
N CYS A 14 -17.23 14.98 11.24
CA CYS A 14 -15.77 14.93 11.31
C CYS A 14 -15.32 13.53 10.94
N ARG A 15 -14.90 13.34 9.69
CA ARG A 15 -14.29 12.08 9.25
C ARG A 15 -12.79 12.17 9.39
N CYS A 16 -12.26 11.44 10.35
CA CYS A 16 -10.82 11.18 10.40
C CYS A 16 -10.47 10.27 9.21
N PRO A 17 -9.49 10.64 8.36
CA PRO A 17 -8.95 9.70 7.38
C PRO A 17 -8.45 8.44 8.11
N GLU A 18 -8.60 7.28 7.48
CA GLU A 18 -8.18 6.02 8.12
C GLU A 18 -6.68 6.08 8.43
N PRO A 19 -6.22 5.66 9.64
CA PRO A 19 -4.80 5.63 9.97
C PRO A 19 -4.01 4.85 8.92
N GLY A 20 -2.94 5.44 8.37
CA GLY A 20 -2.16 4.84 7.28
C GLY A 20 -2.76 4.97 5.88
N SER A 21 -3.94 5.58 5.76
CA SER A 21 -4.53 6.03 4.48
C SER A 21 -4.41 7.54 4.27
N GLU A 22 -3.72 8.24 5.16
CA GLU A 22 -3.35 9.63 4.93
C GLU A 22 -2.42 9.67 3.74
N ALA A 23 -2.94 10.23 2.65
CA ALA A 23 -2.12 10.59 1.52
C ALA A 23 -1.08 11.60 1.99
N ASP A 24 0.16 11.44 1.54
CA ASP A 24 1.17 12.47 1.78
C ASP A 24 0.83 13.78 1.04
N HIS A 25 1.66 14.80 1.19
CA HIS A 25 1.48 16.09 0.49
C HIS A 25 1.39 15.97 -1.04
N TYR A 26 1.79 14.82 -1.62
CA TYR A 26 1.76 14.53 -3.04
C TYR A 26 0.61 13.57 -3.44
N GLY A 27 -0.27 13.20 -2.52
CA GLY A 27 -1.41 12.32 -2.82
C GLY A 27 -1.12 10.81 -2.70
N ARG A 28 0.09 10.40 -2.28
CA ARG A 28 0.50 8.99 -2.24
C ARG A 28 0.12 8.32 -0.93
N VAL A 29 -0.27 7.05 -1.01
CA VAL A 29 -0.71 6.24 0.15
C VAL A 29 0.20 5.03 0.35
N TRP A 30 0.40 4.64 1.61
CA TRP A 30 1.04 3.38 1.95
C TRP A 30 0.09 2.20 1.72
N ARG A 31 0.63 1.13 1.11
CA ARG A 31 -0.08 -0.11 0.81
C ARG A 31 0.83 -1.31 1.01
N HIS A 32 0.21 -2.43 1.40
CA HIS A 32 0.91 -3.70 1.57
C HIS A 32 0.50 -4.66 0.44
N CYS A 33 1.49 -5.17 -0.28
CA CYS A 33 1.33 -6.26 -1.21
C CYS A 33 1.62 -7.56 -0.47
N GLU A 34 0.56 -8.30 -0.08
CA GLU A 34 0.68 -9.55 0.69
C GLU A 34 0.45 -10.79 -0.19
N GLN A 35 0.07 -10.62 -1.46
CA GLN A 35 -0.26 -11.73 -2.36
C GLN A 35 0.21 -11.45 -3.79
N GLY A 36 0.36 -12.50 -4.61
CA GLY A 36 0.63 -12.41 -6.04
C GLY A 36 2.10 -12.24 -6.44
N LEU A 37 2.93 -11.65 -5.57
CA LEU A 37 4.38 -11.60 -5.76
C LEU A 37 5.04 -12.93 -5.36
N THR A 38 6.04 -13.35 -6.13
CA THR A 38 6.77 -14.62 -5.94
C THR A 38 8.28 -14.41 -5.98
N MET A 39 9.04 -15.37 -5.45
CA MET A 39 10.52 -15.31 -5.45
C MET A 39 11.15 -15.58 -6.83
N THR A 40 10.35 -15.69 -7.89
CA THR A 40 10.87 -15.90 -9.25
C THR A 40 11.51 -14.62 -9.79
N LYS A 41 12.59 -14.77 -10.58
CA LYS A 41 13.27 -13.64 -11.23
C LYS A 41 12.31 -12.77 -12.03
N ALA A 42 11.40 -13.40 -12.79
CA ALA A 42 10.41 -12.69 -13.60
C ALA A 42 9.42 -11.87 -12.75
N SER A 43 8.99 -12.38 -11.59
CA SER A 43 8.08 -11.65 -10.70
C SER A 43 8.79 -10.46 -10.04
N MET A 44 9.99 -10.69 -9.49
CA MET A 44 10.75 -9.63 -8.81
C MET A 44 11.24 -8.56 -9.78
N ALA A 45 11.64 -8.95 -11.00
CA ALA A 45 12.00 -8.00 -12.04
C ALA A 45 10.81 -7.10 -12.41
N ARG A 46 9.62 -7.66 -12.66
CA ARG A 46 8.42 -6.85 -12.96
C ARG A 46 8.08 -5.90 -11.81
N PHE A 47 8.10 -6.39 -10.57
CA PHE A 47 7.86 -5.57 -9.38
C PHE A 47 8.86 -4.42 -9.26
N MET A 48 10.17 -4.71 -9.30
CA MET A 48 11.21 -3.68 -9.15
C MET A 48 11.19 -2.68 -10.31
N MET A 49 11.05 -3.16 -11.55
CA MET A 49 10.98 -2.30 -12.73
C MET A 49 9.77 -1.35 -12.66
N PHE A 50 8.60 -1.86 -12.26
CA PHE A 50 7.42 -1.04 -12.08
C PHE A 50 7.63 0.04 -11.02
N CYS A 51 8.24 -0.32 -9.88
CA CYS A 51 8.48 0.65 -8.82
C CYS A 51 9.43 1.77 -9.26
N LEU A 52 10.51 1.40 -9.94
CA LEU A 52 11.51 2.36 -10.43
C LEU A 52 10.95 3.27 -11.53
N SER A 53 10.18 2.73 -12.49
CA SER A 53 9.62 3.52 -13.59
C SER A 53 8.52 4.48 -13.15
N HIS A 54 7.77 4.13 -12.10
CA HIS A 54 6.64 4.92 -11.60
C HIS A 54 6.96 5.74 -10.33
N ARG A 55 8.24 5.79 -9.93
CA ARG A 55 8.72 6.51 -8.73
C ARG A 55 8.01 6.10 -7.45
N ILE A 56 7.74 4.80 -7.33
CA ILE A 56 7.14 4.20 -6.14
C ILE A 56 8.24 3.97 -5.12
N GLU A 57 7.98 4.41 -3.90
CA GLU A 57 8.88 4.17 -2.79
C GLU A 57 8.58 2.83 -2.14
N ILE A 58 9.64 2.11 -1.81
CA ILE A 58 9.59 0.80 -1.17
C ILE A 58 9.98 1.00 0.28
N GLY A 59 9.03 0.75 1.19
CA GLY A 59 9.30 0.79 2.63
C GLY A 59 9.99 -0.47 3.13
N GLY A 60 9.60 -1.63 2.58
CA GLY A 60 10.22 -2.90 2.92
C GLY A 60 9.78 -4.03 2.01
N VAL A 61 10.67 -5.00 1.81
CA VAL A 61 10.37 -6.24 1.08
C VAL A 61 10.83 -7.39 1.96
N TYR A 62 9.92 -8.33 2.20
CA TYR A 62 10.14 -9.47 3.07
C TYR A 62 9.82 -10.74 2.30
N ALA A 63 10.65 -11.77 2.49
CA ALA A 63 10.30 -13.11 2.07
C ALA A 63 9.18 -13.65 2.97
N PHE A 64 8.29 -14.43 2.38
CA PHE A 64 7.30 -15.33 2.99
C PHE A 64 6.98 -15.14 4.48
N ASP A 65 5.72 -14.86 4.79
CA ASP A 65 5.19 -14.89 6.16
C ASP A 65 4.08 -15.95 6.24
N PRO A 66 4.22 -16.98 7.11
CA PRO A 66 3.23 -18.06 7.26
C PRO A 66 1.82 -17.59 7.60
N ARG A 67 1.68 -16.39 8.17
CA ARG A 67 0.38 -15.81 8.55
C ARG A 67 -0.46 -15.41 7.33
N PHE A 68 0.17 -15.20 6.18
CA PHE A 68 -0.50 -14.77 4.94
C PHE A 68 -0.45 -15.89 3.90
N ARG A 69 -1.54 -16.66 3.78
CA ARG A 69 -1.63 -17.77 2.81
C ARG A 69 -1.40 -17.28 1.38
N GLY A 70 -0.53 -17.99 0.64
CA GLY A 70 -0.18 -17.67 -0.74
C GLY A 70 0.82 -16.52 -0.90
N SER A 71 1.28 -15.92 0.20
CA SER A 71 2.29 -14.87 0.20
C SER A 71 3.69 -15.44 0.13
N GLN A 72 4.30 -15.44 -1.06
CA GLN A 72 5.72 -15.79 -1.19
C GLN A 72 6.63 -14.59 -0.95
N VAL A 73 6.15 -13.39 -1.28
CA VAL A 73 6.84 -12.12 -1.07
C VAL A 73 5.85 -11.09 -0.57
N ILE A 74 6.24 -10.35 0.47
CA ILE A 74 5.48 -9.22 1.02
C ILE A 74 6.24 -7.94 0.72
N ALA A 75 5.54 -6.92 0.23
CA ALA A 75 6.13 -5.60 0.02
C ALA A 75 5.26 -4.51 0.63
N ALA A 76 5.87 -3.54 1.31
CA ALA A 76 5.23 -2.28 1.69
C ALA A 76 5.69 -1.20 0.72
N ILE A 77 4.74 -0.54 0.04
CA ILE A 77 5.04 0.50 -0.95
C ILE A 77 4.19 1.74 -0.72
N ARG A 78 4.75 2.90 -1.12
CA ARG A 78 4.05 4.18 -1.17
C ARG A 78 3.76 4.53 -2.63
N ILE A 79 2.48 4.50 -2.98
CA ILE A 79 1.98 4.54 -4.37
C ILE A 79 0.84 5.56 -4.50
N ASN A 80 0.69 6.19 -5.66
CA ASN A 80 -0.51 6.99 -5.91
C ASN A 80 -1.73 6.07 -6.16
N PRO A 81 -2.93 6.42 -5.67
CA PRO A 81 -4.11 5.57 -5.82
C PRO A 81 -4.48 5.22 -7.27
N ASP A 82 -4.20 6.09 -8.23
CA ASP A 82 -4.41 5.90 -9.67
C ASP A 82 -3.47 4.84 -10.28
N GLN A 83 -2.29 4.64 -9.70
CA GLN A 83 -1.29 3.67 -10.15
C GLN A 83 -1.57 2.24 -9.63
N ILE A 84 -2.52 2.07 -8.70
CA ILE A 84 -2.80 0.77 -8.07
C ILE A 84 -3.24 -0.27 -9.10
N GLU A 85 -4.15 0.09 -10.00
CA GLU A 85 -4.65 -0.87 -11.01
C GLU A 85 -3.52 -1.31 -11.96
N ALA A 86 -2.69 -0.37 -12.41
CA ALA A 86 -1.53 -0.66 -13.25
C ALA A 86 -0.53 -1.55 -12.51
N PHE A 87 -0.27 -1.28 -11.22
CA PHE A 87 0.59 -2.10 -10.39
C PHE A 87 0.10 -3.55 -10.34
N GLU A 88 -1.18 -3.76 -10.04
CA GLU A 88 -1.71 -5.13 -9.90
C GLU A 88 -1.69 -5.90 -11.23
N ARG A 89 -1.97 -5.21 -12.33
CA ARG A 89 -1.95 -5.81 -13.67
C ARG A 89 -0.54 -6.21 -14.11
N GLU A 90 0.45 -5.34 -13.91
CA GLU A 90 1.80 -5.55 -14.44
C GLU A 90 2.65 -6.44 -13.54
N THR A 91 2.58 -6.22 -12.23
CA THR A 91 3.39 -6.97 -11.26
C THR A 91 2.74 -8.30 -10.88
N GLY A 92 1.41 -8.39 -10.99
CA GLY A 92 0.61 -9.51 -10.47
C GLY A 92 0.41 -9.47 -8.95
N GLY A 93 1.03 -8.51 -8.25
CA GLY A 93 0.84 -8.30 -6.82
C GLY A 93 -0.54 -7.74 -6.50
N LYS A 94 -1.07 -8.03 -5.31
CA LYS A 94 -2.35 -7.48 -4.83
C LYS A 94 -2.14 -6.54 -3.65
N LEU A 95 -2.54 -5.28 -3.84
CA LEU A 95 -2.35 -4.23 -2.85
C LEU A 95 -3.53 -4.17 -1.90
N ARG A 96 -3.29 -4.61 -0.67
CA ARG A 96 -4.25 -4.53 0.42
C ARG A 96 -4.14 -3.18 1.12
N ARG A 97 -5.28 -2.72 1.66
CA ARG A 97 -5.29 -1.64 2.66
C ARG A 97 -4.63 -2.12 3.95
N THR A 98 -3.83 -1.25 4.55
CA THR A 98 -3.19 -1.51 5.84
C THR A 98 -4.27 -1.85 6.88
N PRO A 99 -4.16 -2.99 7.60
CA PRO A 99 -5.14 -3.38 8.61
C PRO A 99 -5.14 -2.39 9.78
N ARG A 100 -6.33 -2.13 10.34
CA ARG A 100 -6.51 -1.28 11.52
C ARG A 100 -5.96 -2.01 12.75
N LEU A 101 -4.95 -1.43 13.41
CA LEU A 101 -4.61 -1.79 14.78
C LEU A 101 -5.52 -0.97 15.70
N VAL A 102 -6.63 -1.57 16.14
CA VAL A 102 -7.42 -1.01 17.23
C VAL A 102 -6.77 -1.51 18.51
N LEU A 103 -6.12 -0.60 19.24
CA LEU A 103 -5.68 -0.87 20.61
C LEU A 103 -6.95 -0.84 21.47
N ASN A 104 -7.30 -1.98 22.07
CA ASN A 104 -8.38 -2.08 23.06
C ASN A 104 -8.03 -1.33 24.33
#